data_AF-A0A7K3WJM6-F1
#
_entry.id   AF-A0A7K3WJM6-F1
#
_cell.length_a   1.000
_cell.length_b   1.000
_cell.length_c   1.000
_cell.angle_alpha   90.00
_cell.angle_beta   90.00
_cell.angle_gamma   90.00
#
_symmetry.space_group_name_H-M   'P 1'
#
loop_
_entity.id
_entity.type
_entity.pdbx_description
1 polymer ?
#
loop_
_entity_poly.entity_id
_entity_poly.type
_entity_poly.pdbx_seq_one_letter_code
_entity_poly.pdbx_strand_id
1 'polypeptide(L)'
;MSVAPRPAPSDPGSAGHPGGISSRLGLRSRLLGAILVLAVVTVVVTGLGVARMAALSERADQAYSEGTVPLDTFRAIQVDWWVYVASTARSSLPGVPPQAVEAARQQAQGALASIDAGVARLQETELIPAADEQLERFITNRADYLTTFDAVRAAVAAGDVAARGSSIAALDGFQAETTDALVQAATVLGQHAAEATEAARSSFEAARTLTIAVAVVGLAAALVLALAVARSVIRPVEDIRTALDRVAAGDLAARVVVRRDDELGAVGRALNSTVQSLADVMRLVRSSAAGLAASSAAMAQTATAMSTNAEAAATQADRIFTSAGEVAMSVDTVAAGSSEMEGAIREISSNANQAATVARRAVEVAGATTTTVAKLGESSAEIAQVVKVITAIAEQTNLLALNATIE
;
A
#
# COMPACT_ATOMS: atom_id res chain seq x y z
N MET A 1 21.41 -38.79 -47.22
CA MET A 1 20.37 -38.88 -46.18
C MET A 1 20.23 -37.50 -45.55
N SER A 2 19.14 -36.82 -45.89
CA SER A 2 18.79 -35.46 -45.47
C SER A 2 18.22 -35.49 -44.05
N VAL A 3 18.79 -34.72 -43.13
CA VAL A 3 18.29 -34.57 -41.76
C VAL A 3 17.47 -33.27 -41.72
N ALA A 4 16.15 -33.42 -41.59
CA ALA A 4 15.21 -32.32 -41.45
C ALA A 4 15.31 -31.69 -40.03
N PRO A 5 15.09 -30.37 -39.88
CA PRO A 5 15.08 -29.73 -38.57
C PRO A 5 13.74 -29.96 -37.86
N ARG A 6 13.81 -30.22 -36.54
CA ARG A 6 12.66 -30.35 -35.64
C ARG A 6 11.89 -29.02 -35.52
N PRO A 7 10.55 -29.03 -35.47
CA PRO A 7 9.78 -27.81 -35.21
C PRO A 7 9.89 -27.37 -33.74
N ALA A 8 9.94 -26.06 -33.54
CA ALA A 8 9.95 -25.41 -32.23
C ALA A 8 8.65 -25.68 -31.45
N PRO A 9 8.69 -25.74 -30.11
CA PRO A 9 7.48 -25.90 -29.30
C PRO A 9 6.60 -24.65 -29.45
N SER A 10 5.34 -24.90 -29.81
CA SER A 10 4.27 -23.92 -29.86
C SER A 10 4.06 -23.30 -28.47
N ASP A 11 4.22 -21.98 -28.41
CA ASP A 11 3.83 -21.13 -27.29
C ASP A 11 2.36 -21.41 -26.93
N PRO A 12 2.04 -21.92 -25.72
CA PRO A 12 0.65 -22.10 -25.33
C PRO A 12 0.06 -20.71 -25.18
N GLY A 13 -0.82 -20.39 -26.13
CA GLY A 13 -1.49 -19.11 -26.27
C GLY A 13 -1.88 -18.51 -24.93
N SER A 14 -1.59 -17.21 -24.83
CA SER A 14 -2.19 -16.25 -23.94
C SER A 14 -3.72 -16.36 -24.01
N ALA A 15 -4.28 -17.31 -23.27
CA ALA A 15 -5.67 -17.32 -22.91
C ALA A 15 -5.88 -16.10 -22.01
N GLY A 16 -6.18 -14.96 -22.64
CA GLY A 16 -6.70 -13.79 -21.98
C GLY A 16 -7.97 -14.20 -21.26
N HIS A 17 -7.86 -14.52 -19.98
CA HIS A 17 -9.02 -14.54 -19.11
C HIS A 17 -9.69 -13.18 -19.26
N PRO A 18 -11.00 -13.13 -19.57
CA PRO A 18 -11.72 -11.87 -19.62
C PRO A 18 -11.55 -11.23 -18.25
N GLY A 19 -10.73 -10.18 -18.19
CA GLY A 19 -10.55 -9.40 -16.99
C GLY A 19 -11.92 -8.86 -16.62
N GLY A 20 -12.56 -9.54 -15.66
CA GLY A 20 -13.88 -9.14 -15.19
C GLY A 20 -13.85 -7.67 -14.81
N ILE A 21 -14.99 -7.00 -14.95
CA ILE A 21 -15.20 -5.56 -14.66
C ILE A 21 -14.51 -5.13 -13.35
N SER A 22 -14.37 -6.06 -12.39
CA SER A 22 -13.60 -5.88 -11.15
C SER A 22 -12.16 -5.39 -11.33
N SER A 23 -11.41 -5.73 -12.39
CA SER A 23 -9.98 -5.39 -12.52
C SER A 23 -9.69 -3.91 -12.78
N ARG A 24 -10.70 -3.15 -13.24
CA ARG A 24 -10.60 -1.71 -13.53
C ARG A 24 -11.19 -0.81 -12.44
N LEU A 25 -12.04 -1.36 -11.57
CA LEU A 25 -12.64 -0.62 -10.48
C LEU A 25 -11.64 -0.49 -9.32
N GLY A 26 -11.36 0.75 -8.90
CA GLY A 26 -10.52 1.03 -7.76
C GLY A 26 -11.08 0.51 -6.43
N LEU A 27 -10.23 0.34 -5.42
CA LEU A 27 -10.56 -0.16 -4.09
C LEU A 27 -11.79 0.53 -3.49
N ARG A 28 -11.85 1.87 -3.63
CA ARG A 28 -12.96 2.69 -3.13
C ARG A 28 -14.29 2.30 -3.76
N SER A 29 -14.32 2.13 -5.08
CA SER A 29 -15.54 1.79 -5.82
C SER A 29 -16.05 0.38 -5.49
N ARG A 30 -15.15 -0.57 -5.21
CA ARG A 30 -15.52 -1.93 -4.76
C ARG A 30 -16.15 -1.92 -3.36
N LEU A 31 -15.55 -1.19 -2.42
CA LEU A 31 -16.06 -1.05 -1.05
C LEU A 31 -17.40 -0.31 -1.02
N LEU A 32 -17.50 0.82 -1.71
CA LEU A 32 -18.76 1.57 -1.83
C LEU A 32 -19.85 0.76 -2.53
N GLY A 33 -19.51 -0.01 -3.58
CA GLY A 33 -20.44 -0.90 -4.25
C GLY A 33 -21.00 -1.99 -3.33
N ALA A 34 -20.15 -2.62 -2.51
CA ALA A 34 -20.59 -3.63 -1.55
C ALA A 34 -21.52 -3.04 -0.47
N ILE A 35 -21.18 -1.85 0.06
CA ILE A 35 -22.02 -1.14 1.04
C ILE A 35 -23.36 -0.72 0.41
N LEU A 36 -23.33 -0.21 -0.82
CA LEU A 36 -24.52 0.21 -1.55
C LEU A 36 -25.48 -0.96 -1.76
N VAL A 37 -24.98 -2.14 -2.15
CA VAL A 37 -25.83 -3.32 -2.33
C VAL A 37 -26.49 -3.72 -1.01
N LEU A 38 -25.74 -3.72 0.10
CA LEU A 38 -26.30 -4.03 1.42
C LEU A 38 -27.37 -3.01 1.83
N ALA A 39 -27.13 -1.72 1.59
CA ALA A 39 -28.07 -0.65 1.87
C ALA A 39 -29.36 -0.80 1.04
N VAL A 40 -29.23 -1.07 -0.26
CA VAL A 40 -30.37 -1.28 -1.17
C VAL A 40 -31.18 -2.50 -0.73
N VAL A 41 -30.54 -3.63 -0.44
CA VAL A 41 -31.22 -4.83 0.07
C VAL A 41 -32.00 -4.52 1.34
N THR A 42 -31.39 -3.80 2.29
CA THR A 42 -32.03 -3.41 3.55
C THR A 42 -33.25 -2.52 3.30
N VAL A 43 -33.12 -1.50 2.44
CA VAL A 43 -34.22 -0.60 2.10
C VAL A 43 -35.36 -1.35 1.41
N VAL A 44 -35.04 -2.25 0.48
CA VAL A 44 -36.04 -3.06 -0.23
C VAL A 44 -36.77 -4.00 0.72
N VAL A 45 -36.06 -4.70 1.61
CA VAL A 45 -36.68 -5.62 2.59
C VAL A 45 -37.55 -4.84 3.57
N THR A 46 -37.05 -3.74 4.14
CA THR A 46 -37.82 -2.90 5.07
C THR A 46 -39.03 -2.27 4.39
N GLY A 47 -38.86 -1.72 3.19
CA GLY A 47 -39.95 -1.12 2.42
C GLY A 47 -41.04 -2.14 2.05
N LEU A 48 -40.65 -3.34 1.62
CA LEU A 48 -41.58 -4.43 1.34
C LEU A 48 -42.32 -4.85 2.62
N GLY A 49 -41.61 -4.98 3.75
CA GLY A 49 -42.20 -5.32 5.04
C GLY A 49 -43.26 -4.31 5.48
N VAL A 50 -42.93 -3.01 5.43
CA VAL A 50 -43.87 -1.93 5.80
C VAL A 50 -45.08 -1.89 4.87
N ALA A 51 -44.86 -1.95 3.54
CA ALA A 51 -45.97 -1.92 2.58
C ALA A 51 -46.93 -3.10 2.75
N ARG A 52 -46.41 -4.29 3.08
CA ARG A 52 -47.24 -5.48 3.33
C ARG A 52 -47.95 -5.45 4.67
N MET A 53 -47.33 -4.90 5.71
CA MET A 53 -48.00 -4.67 7.00
C MET A 53 -49.14 -3.67 6.87
N ALA A 54 -48.95 -2.58 6.11
CA ALA A 54 -50.01 -1.61 5.85
C ALA A 54 -51.22 -2.25 5.16
N ALA A 55 -50.98 -3.03 4.10
CA ALA A 55 -52.04 -3.77 3.41
C ALA A 55 -52.74 -4.82 4.29
N LEU A 56 -52.02 -5.44 5.23
CA LEU A 56 -52.62 -6.37 6.19
C LEU A 56 -53.50 -5.64 7.21
N SER A 57 -53.04 -4.48 7.70
CA SER A 57 -53.80 -3.64 8.63
C SER A 57 -55.11 -3.18 8.01
N GLU A 58 -55.07 -2.69 6.77
CA GLU A 58 -56.25 -2.21 6.04
C GLU A 58 -57.29 -3.33 5.84
N ARG A 59 -56.85 -4.55 5.49
CA ARG A 59 -57.75 -5.71 5.38
C ARG A 59 -58.31 -6.17 6.71
N ALA A 60 -57.53 -6.07 7.79
CA ALA A 60 -58.00 -6.39 9.12
C ALA A 60 -59.07 -5.39 9.60
N ASP A 61 -58.87 -4.11 9.30
CA ASP A 61 -59.86 -3.06 9.58
C ASP A 61 -61.15 -3.31 8.80
N GLN A 62 -61.08 -3.62 7.51
CA GLN A 62 -62.25 -3.97 6.69
C GLN A 62 -63.00 -5.18 7.25
N ALA A 63 -62.31 -6.29 7.55
CA ALA A 63 -62.92 -7.49 8.12
C ALA A 63 -63.62 -7.21 9.47
N TYR A 64 -63.10 -6.25 10.23
CA TYR A 64 -63.67 -5.82 11.50
C TYR A 64 -64.88 -4.90 11.29
N SER A 65 -64.76 -3.83 10.50
CA SER A 65 -65.79 -2.82 10.30
C SER A 65 -66.96 -3.28 9.44
N GLU A 66 -66.69 -4.05 8.38
CA GLU A 66 -67.71 -4.50 7.42
C GLU A 66 -68.29 -5.88 7.78
N GLY A 67 -67.58 -6.66 8.60
CA GLY A 67 -67.99 -8.00 9.01
C GLY A 67 -68.44 -8.09 10.46
N THR A 68 -67.49 -7.91 11.38
CA THR A 68 -67.69 -8.27 12.80
C THR A 68 -68.62 -7.31 13.55
N VAL A 69 -68.52 -6.00 13.28
CA VAL A 69 -69.38 -4.99 13.93
C VAL A 69 -70.85 -5.11 13.52
N PRO A 70 -71.20 -5.22 12.22
CA PRO A 70 -72.57 -5.50 11.79
C PRO A 70 -73.09 -6.83 12.34
N LEU A 71 -72.26 -7.88 12.34
CA LEU A 71 -72.63 -9.20 12.86
C LEU A 71 -73.08 -9.14 14.32
N ASP A 72 -72.34 -8.42 15.17
CA ASP A 72 -72.71 -8.25 16.57
C ASP A 72 -74.03 -7.48 16.72
N THR A 73 -74.25 -6.46 15.88
CA THR A 73 -75.50 -5.69 15.85
C THR A 73 -76.69 -6.53 15.42
N PHE A 74 -76.56 -7.37 14.38
CA PHE A 74 -77.61 -8.31 13.98
C PHE A 74 -77.94 -9.33 15.07
N ARG A 75 -76.92 -9.85 15.78
CA ARG A 75 -77.12 -10.77 16.92
C ARG A 75 -77.84 -10.09 18.09
N ALA A 76 -77.49 -8.84 18.39
CA ALA A 76 -78.19 -8.06 19.40
C ALA A 76 -79.67 -7.87 19.03
N ILE A 77 -79.95 -7.48 17.78
CA ILE A 77 -81.32 -7.37 17.25
C ILE A 77 -82.06 -8.70 17.35
N GLN A 78 -81.41 -9.83 17.04
CA GLN A 78 -82.01 -11.15 17.15
C GLN A 78 -82.42 -11.48 18.60
N VAL A 79 -81.57 -11.17 19.58
CA VAL A 79 -81.89 -11.36 20.99
C VAL A 79 -83.05 -10.45 21.39
N ASP A 80 -83.01 -9.17 21.03
CA ASP A 80 -84.05 -8.21 21.38
C ASP A 80 -85.39 -8.55 20.72
N TRP A 81 -85.37 -9.10 19.49
CA TRP A 81 -86.57 -9.60 18.82
C TRP A 81 -87.23 -10.74 19.60
N TRP A 82 -86.43 -11.70 20.06
CA TRP A 82 -86.93 -12.77 20.94
C TRP A 82 -87.46 -12.24 22.27
N VAL A 83 -86.80 -11.24 22.86
CA VAL A 83 -87.28 -10.59 24.09
C VAL A 83 -88.62 -9.89 23.86
N TYR A 84 -88.77 -9.19 22.74
CA TYR A 84 -90.01 -8.52 22.36
C TYR A 84 -91.16 -9.53 22.18
N VAL A 85 -90.97 -10.57 21.36
CA VAL A 85 -91.97 -11.61 21.12
C VAL A 85 -92.34 -12.35 22.41
N ALA A 86 -91.35 -12.74 23.22
CA ALA A 86 -91.61 -13.46 24.46
C ALA A 86 -92.33 -12.60 25.51
N SER A 87 -91.97 -11.31 25.62
CA SER A 87 -92.59 -10.39 26.58
C SER A 87 -94.02 -10.06 26.18
N THR A 88 -94.27 -9.82 24.89
CA THR A 88 -95.62 -9.58 24.37
C THR A 88 -96.51 -10.83 24.52
N ALA A 89 -96.01 -12.02 24.17
CA ALA A 89 -96.73 -13.27 24.39
C ALA A 89 -97.07 -13.52 25.88
N ARG A 90 -96.08 -13.36 26.78
CA ARG A 90 -96.30 -13.55 28.23
C ARG A 90 -97.32 -12.58 28.80
N SER A 91 -97.32 -11.32 28.33
CA SER A 91 -98.28 -10.30 28.76
C SER A 91 -99.73 -10.58 28.34
N SER A 92 -99.92 -11.46 27.33
CA SER A 92 -101.23 -11.83 26.79
C SER A 92 -101.86 -13.07 27.45
N LEU A 93 -101.13 -13.75 28.34
CA LEU A 93 -101.62 -14.96 29.00
C LEU A 93 -102.74 -14.66 30.02
N PRO A 94 -103.83 -15.45 30.04
CA PRO A 94 -104.87 -15.32 31.06
C PRO A 94 -104.33 -15.52 32.48
N GLY A 95 -104.76 -14.68 33.42
CA GLY A 95 -104.43 -14.83 34.85
C GLY A 95 -103.08 -14.22 35.29
N VAL A 96 -102.37 -13.53 34.40
CA VAL A 96 -101.13 -12.81 34.74
C VAL A 96 -101.45 -11.55 35.58
N PRO A 97 -100.74 -11.31 36.71
CA PRO A 97 -100.95 -10.11 37.53
C PRO A 97 -100.68 -8.81 36.75
N PRO A 98 -101.43 -7.71 37.01
CA PRO A 98 -101.24 -6.44 36.31
C PRO A 98 -99.81 -5.89 36.36
N GLN A 99 -99.11 -6.07 37.48
CA GLN A 99 -97.71 -5.65 37.64
C GLN A 99 -96.77 -6.40 36.69
N ALA A 100 -97.01 -7.70 36.48
CA ALA A 100 -96.21 -8.52 35.57
C ALA A 100 -96.52 -8.20 34.10
N VAL A 101 -97.78 -7.85 33.78
CA VAL A 101 -98.16 -7.34 32.45
C VAL A 101 -97.44 -6.03 32.14
N GLU A 102 -97.42 -5.09 33.10
CA GLU A 102 -96.74 -3.81 32.92
C GLU A 102 -95.22 -3.98 32.78
N ALA A 103 -94.58 -4.82 33.59
CA ALA A 103 -93.16 -5.13 33.46
C ALA A 103 -92.82 -5.75 32.08
N ALA A 104 -93.64 -6.68 31.60
CA ALA A 104 -93.47 -7.28 30.28
C ALA A 104 -93.68 -6.26 29.15
N ARG A 105 -94.61 -5.32 29.32
CA ARG A 105 -94.83 -4.21 28.37
C ARG A 105 -93.62 -3.28 28.31
N GLN A 106 -93.04 -2.92 29.45
CA GLN A 106 -91.82 -2.11 29.51
C GLN A 106 -90.64 -2.83 28.86
N GLN A 107 -90.48 -4.14 29.12
CA GLN A 107 -89.44 -4.95 28.48
C GLN A 107 -89.61 -5.02 26.96
N ALA A 108 -90.85 -5.20 26.48
CA ALA A 108 -91.14 -5.19 25.04
C ALA A 108 -90.84 -3.82 24.39
N GLN A 109 -91.19 -2.72 25.05
CA GLN A 109 -90.89 -1.37 24.55
C GLN A 109 -89.38 -1.09 24.50
N GLY A 110 -88.64 -1.50 25.55
CA GLY A 110 -87.18 -1.38 25.58
C GLY A 110 -86.51 -2.19 24.47
N ALA A 111 -86.96 -3.43 24.26
CA ALA A 111 -86.47 -4.27 23.17
C ALA A 111 -86.75 -3.63 21.79
N LEU A 112 -87.97 -3.13 21.56
CA LEU A 112 -88.30 -2.48 20.28
C LEU A 112 -87.44 -1.24 20.01
N ALA A 113 -87.22 -0.40 21.03
CA ALA A 113 -86.35 0.76 20.92
C ALA A 113 -84.88 0.38 20.64
N SER A 114 -84.38 -0.70 21.26
CA SER A 114 -83.04 -1.23 21.00
C SER A 114 -82.91 -1.76 19.56
N ILE A 115 -83.92 -2.47 19.07
CA ILE A 115 -83.98 -2.93 17.69
C ILE A 115 -83.96 -1.74 16.73
N ASP A 116 -84.78 -0.71 16.95
CA ASP A 116 -84.82 0.47 16.08
C ASP A 116 -83.47 1.20 16.04
N ALA A 117 -82.81 1.33 17.20
CA ALA A 117 -81.45 1.90 17.26
C ALA A 117 -80.40 1.00 16.57
N GLY A 118 -80.57 -0.32 16.62
CA GLY A 118 -79.73 -1.28 15.90
C GLY A 118 -79.91 -1.19 14.39
N VAL A 119 -81.15 -1.13 13.92
CA VAL A 119 -81.50 -0.94 12.51
C VAL A 119 -80.93 0.37 11.98
N ALA A 120 -81.11 1.48 12.69
CA ALA A 120 -80.57 2.78 12.29
C ALA A 120 -79.03 2.73 12.13
N ARG A 121 -78.32 2.10 13.07
CA ARG A 121 -76.87 1.89 12.94
C ARG A 121 -76.49 1.05 11.72
N LEU A 122 -77.23 -0.01 11.45
CA LEU A 122 -76.96 -0.88 10.30
C LEU A 122 -77.22 -0.15 8.96
N GLN A 123 -78.22 0.72 8.89
CA GLN A 123 -78.49 1.55 7.70
C GLN A 123 -77.42 2.62 7.44
N GLU A 124 -76.71 3.06 8.48
CA GLU A 124 -75.56 3.97 8.36
C GLU A 124 -74.24 3.25 8.09
N THR A 125 -74.22 1.92 8.21
CA THR A 125 -73.01 1.10 8.00
C THR A 125 -72.98 0.60 6.56
N GLU A 126 -71.80 0.56 5.94
CA GLU A 126 -71.63 -0.07 4.63
C GLU A 126 -71.69 -1.59 4.80
N LEU A 127 -72.86 -2.16 4.51
CA LEU A 127 -73.11 -3.59 4.57
C LEU A 127 -72.76 -4.26 3.24
N ILE A 128 -72.32 -5.52 3.32
CA ILE A 128 -72.25 -6.37 2.13
C ILE A 128 -73.66 -6.54 1.53
N PRO A 129 -73.82 -6.60 0.19
CA PRO A 129 -75.14 -6.63 -0.46
C PRO A 129 -76.07 -7.72 0.05
N ALA A 130 -75.52 -8.91 0.37
CA ALA A 130 -76.30 -10.02 0.89
C ALA A 130 -76.86 -9.74 2.31
N ALA A 131 -76.12 -9.00 3.15
CA ALA A 131 -76.57 -8.64 4.49
C ALA A 131 -77.58 -7.49 4.46
N ASP A 132 -77.39 -6.53 3.54
CA ASP A 132 -78.32 -5.43 3.29
C ASP A 132 -79.69 -5.95 2.82
N GLU A 133 -79.71 -6.92 1.90
CA GLU A 133 -80.94 -7.58 1.48
C GLU A 133 -81.69 -8.23 2.66
N GLN A 134 -80.97 -8.87 3.58
CA GLN A 134 -81.58 -9.45 4.77
C GLN A 134 -82.06 -8.39 5.77
N LEU A 135 -81.39 -7.23 5.87
CA LEU A 135 -81.85 -6.11 6.68
C LEU A 135 -83.20 -5.59 6.17
N GLU A 136 -83.34 -5.39 4.87
CA GLU A 136 -84.59 -4.92 4.26
C GLU A 136 -85.72 -5.94 4.39
N ARG A 137 -85.42 -7.24 4.24
CA ARG A 137 -86.37 -8.33 4.55
C ARG A 137 -86.81 -8.29 6.01
N PHE A 138 -85.88 -8.06 6.94
CA PHE A 138 -86.19 -7.94 8.36
C PHE A 138 -87.09 -6.73 8.64
N ILE A 139 -86.74 -5.54 8.12
CA ILE A 139 -87.52 -4.31 8.32
C ILE A 139 -88.95 -4.48 7.84
N THR A 140 -89.13 -5.06 6.64
CA THR A 140 -90.44 -5.29 6.03
C THR A 140 -91.28 -6.28 6.84
N ASN A 141 -90.74 -7.49 7.09
CA ASN A 141 -91.48 -8.53 7.82
C ASN A 141 -91.76 -8.13 9.28
N ARG A 142 -90.87 -7.36 9.90
CA ARG A 142 -91.11 -6.79 11.23
C ARG A 142 -92.31 -5.84 11.22
N ALA A 143 -92.40 -4.94 10.23
CA ALA A 143 -93.52 -4.01 10.11
C ALA A 143 -94.85 -4.76 9.91
N ASP A 144 -94.85 -5.81 9.09
CA ASP A 144 -96.01 -6.66 8.86
C ASP A 144 -96.39 -7.49 10.10
N TYR A 145 -95.40 -8.01 10.83
CA TYR A 145 -95.60 -8.68 12.12
C TYR A 145 -96.28 -7.75 13.12
N LEU A 146 -95.76 -6.52 13.31
CA LEU A 146 -96.31 -5.55 14.27
C LEU A 146 -97.75 -5.17 13.90
N THR A 147 -98.02 -4.93 12.62
CA THR A 147 -99.36 -4.62 12.12
C THR A 147 -100.32 -5.79 12.34
N THR A 148 -99.88 -7.02 12.04
CA THR A 148 -100.69 -8.24 12.24
C THR A 148 -100.92 -8.52 13.72
N PHE A 149 -99.93 -8.25 14.58
CA PHE A 149 -100.05 -8.38 16.02
C PHE A 149 -101.14 -7.47 16.59
N ASP A 150 -101.22 -6.23 16.09
CA ASP A 150 -102.29 -5.30 16.45
C ASP A 150 -103.68 -5.79 16.00
N ALA A 151 -103.77 -6.40 14.82
CA ALA A 151 -104.99 -7.05 14.36
C ALA A 151 -105.39 -8.25 15.24
N VAL A 152 -104.43 -9.06 15.71
CA VAL A 152 -104.67 -10.14 16.68
C VAL A 152 -105.24 -9.56 17.98
N ARG A 153 -104.65 -8.49 18.53
CA ARG A 153 -105.15 -7.84 19.75
C ARG A 153 -106.57 -7.32 19.57
N ALA A 154 -106.88 -6.70 18.44
CA ALA A 154 -108.21 -6.22 18.10
C ALA A 154 -109.24 -7.37 18.00
N ALA A 155 -108.90 -8.48 17.33
CA ALA A 155 -109.75 -9.67 17.23
C ALA A 155 -109.95 -10.37 18.58
N VAL A 156 -108.94 -10.35 19.46
CA VAL A 156 -109.07 -10.81 20.86
C VAL A 156 -110.09 -9.96 21.61
N ALA A 157 -109.95 -8.63 21.55
CA ALA A 157 -110.88 -7.71 22.21
C ALA A 157 -112.32 -7.79 21.68
N ALA A 158 -112.48 -8.02 20.38
CA ALA A 158 -113.79 -8.19 19.73
C ALA A 158 -114.43 -9.58 19.92
N GLY A 159 -113.69 -10.55 20.46
CA GLY A 159 -114.17 -11.93 20.59
C GLY A 159 -114.25 -12.71 19.27
N ASP A 160 -113.70 -12.20 18.17
CA ASP A 160 -113.72 -12.84 16.85
C ASP A 160 -112.69 -13.95 16.77
N VAL A 161 -113.15 -15.20 16.92
CA VAL A 161 -112.30 -16.40 16.92
C VAL A 161 -111.74 -16.71 15.53
N ALA A 162 -112.50 -16.44 14.46
CA ALA A 162 -112.07 -16.75 13.09
C ALA A 162 -110.97 -15.78 12.63
N ALA A 163 -111.18 -14.47 12.81
CA ALA A 163 -110.17 -13.46 12.50
C ALA A 163 -108.91 -13.62 13.37
N ARG A 164 -109.07 -14.01 14.64
CA ARG A 164 -107.94 -14.32 15.52
C ARG A 164 -107.11 -15.49 15.00
N GLY A 165 -107.76 -16.58 14.57
CA GLY A 165 -107.06 -17.75 14.03
C GLY A 165 -106.25 -17.44 12.78
N SER A 166 -106.83 -16.72 11.82
CA SER A 166 -106.12 -16.33 10.60
C SER A 166 -104.98 -15.35 10.86
N SER A 167 -105.16 -14.38 11.75
CA SER A 167 -104.12 -13.40 12.07
C SER A 167 -102.97 -14.02 12.85
N ILE A 168 -103.22 -15.01 13.71
CA ILE A 168 -102.14 -15.77 14.38
C ILE A 168 -101.32 -16.57 13.36
N ALA A 169 -101.96 -17.26 12.42
CA ALA A 169 -101.24 -18.00 11.39
C ALA A 169 -100.37 -17.08 10.51
N ALA A 170 -100.86 -15.89 10.16
CA ALA A 170 -100.08 -14.88 9.45
C ALA A 170 -98.92 -14.36 10.32
N LEU A 171 -99.16 -14.12 11.61
CA LEU A 171 -98.16 -13.67 12.57
C LEU A 171 -97.01 -14.67 12.70
N ASP A 172 -97.31 -15.97 12.79
CA ASP A 172 -96.30 -17.04 12.85
C ASP A 172 -95.42 -17.05 11.59
N GLY A 173 -96.01 -16.82 10.41
CA GLY A 173 -95.29 -16.67 9.15
C GLY A 173 -94.32 -15.48 9.16
N PHE A 174 -94.81 -14.29 9.52
CA PHE A 174 -93.95 -13.11 9.63
C PHE A 174 -92.87 -13.25 10.70
N GLN A 175 -93.17 -13.93 11.82
CA GLN A 175 -92.18 -14.20 12.87
C GLN A 175 -91.05 -15.10 12.35
N ALA A 176 -91.40 -16.16 11.61
CA ALA A 176 -90.45 -17.07 11.00
C ALA A 176 -89.56 -16.34 9.99
N GLU A 177 -90.13 -15.54 9.09
CA GLU A 177 -89.39 -14.73 8.11
C GLU A 177 -88.48 -13.69 8.76
N THR A 178 -88.97 -13.01 9.81
CA THR A 178 -88.17 -12.02 10.57
C THR A 178 -86.97 -12.69 11.24
N THR A 179 -87.17 -13.89 11.79
CA THR A 179 -86.09 -14.65 12.45
C THR A 179 -85.10 -15.21 11.43
N ASP A 180 -85.59 -15.74 10.31
CA ASP A 180 -84.75 -16.24 9.21
C ASP A 180 -83.89 -15.12 8.66
N ALA A 181 -84.45 -13.95 8.37
CA ALA A 181 -83.69 -12.80 7.87
C ALA A 181 -82.52 -12.43 8.78
N LEU A 182 -82.72 -12.37 10.11
CA LEU A 182 -81.64 -12.09 11.07
C LEU A 182 -80.59 -13.20 11.14
N VAL A 183 -81.01 -14.46 11.08
CA VAL A 183 -80.11 -15.62 11.08
C VAL A 183 -79.28 -15.67 9.80
N GLN A 184 -79.90 -15.42 8.64
CA GLN A 184 -79.22 -15.37 7.35
C GLN A 184 -78.23 -14.20 7.31
N ALA A 185 -78.63 -13.01 7.78
CA ALA A 185 -77.74 -11.84 7.89
C ALA A 185 -76.48 -12.16 8.73
N ALA A 186 -76.69 -12.74 9.92
CA ALA A 186 -75.58 -13.14 10.79
C ALA A 186 -74.72 -14.26 10.17
N THR A 187 -75.32 -15.16 9.39
CA THR A 187 -74.60 -16.23 8.71
C THR A 187 -73.72 -15.70 7.58
N VAL A 188 -74.26 -14.85 6.70
CA VAL A 188 -73.50 -14.28 5.58
C VAL A 188 -72.38 -13.36 6.06
N LEU A 189 -72.60 -12.56 7.12
CA LEU A 189 -71.56 -11.74 7.72
C LEU A 189 -70.49 -12.58 8.41
N GLY A 190 -70.87 -13.68 9.08
CA GLY A 190 -69.94 -14.62 9.69
C GLY A 190 -69.07 -15.33 8.65
N GLN A 191 -69.65 -15.75 7.52
CA GLN A 191 -68.92 -16.32 6.39
C GLN A 191 -67.97 -15.30 5.77
N HIS A 192 -68.45 -14.08 5.51
CA HIS A 192 -67.64 -13.01 4.96
C HIS A 192 -66.43 -12.67 5.85
N ALA A 193 -66.62 -12.56 7.16
CA ALA A 193 -65.54 -12.33 8.11
C ALA A 193 -64.51 -13.50 8.14
N ALA A 194 -64.98 -14.74 8.02
CA ALA A 194 -64.12 -15.91 7.93
C ALA A 194 -63.29 -15.94 6.64
N GLU A 195 -63.92 -15.64 5.49
CA GLU A 195 -63.25 -15.54 4.19
C GLU A 195 -62.22 -14.41 4.17
N ALA A 196 -62.56 -13.24 4.72
CA ALA A 196 -61.64 -12.12 4.86
C ALA A 196 -60.42 -12.47 5.73
N THR A 197 -60.64 -13.21 6.82
CA THR A 197 -59.56 -13.69 7.71
C THR A 197 -58.64 -14.68 6.99
N GLU A 198 -59.19 -15.62 6.22
CA GLU A 198 -58.40 -16.60 5.47
C GLU A 198 -57.64 -15.95 4.30
N ALA A 199 -58.25 -14.99 3.61
CA ALA A 199 -57.59 -14.17 2.59
C ALA A 199 -56.45 -13.33 3.19
N ALA A 200 -56.64 -12.76 4.38
CA ALA A 200 -55.58 -12.06 5.10
C ALA A 200 -54.43 -13.00 5.48
N ARG A 201 -54.75 -14.21 5.98
CA ARG A 201 -53.76 -15.22 6.35
C ARG A 201 -52.92 -15.71 5.17
N SER A 202 -53.57 -16.10 4.08
CA SER A 202 -52.87 -16.54 2.86
C SER A 202 -51.98 -15.44 2.27
N SER A 203 -52.46 -14.19 2.27
CA SER A 203 -51.67 -13.04 1.85
C SER A 203 -50.47 -12.78 2.79
N PHE A 204 -50.63 -12.97 4.10
CA PHE A 204 -49.54 -12.87 5.05
C PHE A 204 -48.49 -13.96 4.83
N GLU A 205 -48.90 -15.21 4.62
CA GLU A 205 -47.99 -16.32 4.35
C GLU A 205 -47.20 -16.11 3.04
N ALA A 206 -47.87 -15.66 1.98
CA ALA A 206 -47.22 -15.30 0.71
C ALA A 206 -46.23 -14.14 0.90
N ALA A 207 -46.62 -13.08 1.62
CA ALA A 207 -45.75 -11.95 1.92
C ALA A 207 -44.55 -12.36 2.78
N ARG A 208 -44.75 -13.23 3.77
CA ARG A 208 -43.68 -13.77 4.63
C ARG A 208 -42.67 -14.57 3.81
N THR A 209 -43.14 -15.50 2.98
CA THR A 209 -42.27 -16.31 2.13
C THR A 209 -41.48 -15.45 1.15
N LEU A 210 -42.12 -14.46 0.51
CA LEU A 210 -41.44 -13.52 -0.39
C LEU A 210 -40.38 -12.68 0.36
N THR A 211 -40.72 -12.15 1.53
CA THR A 211 -39.79 -11.34 2.35
C THR A 211 -38.58 -12.17 2.78
N ILE A 212 -38.79 -13.41 3.22
CA ILE A 212 -37.71 -14.34 3.55
C ILE A 212 -36.87 -14.66 2.31
N ALA A 213 -37.49 -14.93 1.16
CA ALA A 213 -36.78 -15.22 -0.08
C ALA A 213 -35.87 -14.04 -0.51
N VAL A 214 -36.39 -12.81 -0.46
CA VAL A 214 -35.61 -11.59 -0.76
C VAL A 214 -34.49 -11.39 0.25
N ALA A 215 -34.74 -11.63 1.54
CA ALA A 215 -33.70 -11.54 2.57
C ALA A 215 -32.60 -12.59 2.38
N VAL A 216 -32.93 -13.83 2.05
CA VAL A 216 -31.97 -14.91 1.78
C VAL A 216 -31.14 -14.60 0.54
N VAL A 217 -31.77 -14.15 -0.55
CA VAL A 217 -31.06 -13.75 -1.78
C VAL A 217 -30.15 -12.55 -1.51
N GLY A 218 -30.62 -11.57 -0.74
CA GLY A 218 -29.84 -10.41 -0.31
C GLY A 218 -28.62 -10.82 0.53
N LEU A 219 -28.80 -11.74 1.48
CA LEU A 219 -27.71 -12.28 2.31
C LEU A 219 -26.70 -13.07 1.46
N ALA A 220 -27.17 -13.89 0.52
CA ALA A 220 -26.30 -14.64 -0.39
C ALA A 220 -25.48 -13.68 -1.28
N ALA A 221 -26.11 -12.64 -1.83
CA ALA A 221 -25.44 -11.60 -2.61
C ALA A 221 -24.39 -10.85 -1.77
N ALA A 222 -24.73 -10.49 -0.52
CA ALA A 222 -23.81 -9.85 0.41
C ALA A 222 -22.61 -10.75 0.73
N LEU A 223 -22.83 -12.05 0.94
CA LEU A 223 -21.75 -13.02 1.18
C LEU A 223 -20.83 -13.17 -0.03
N VAL A 224 -21.40 -13.28 -1.24
CA VAL A 224 -20.63 -13.35 -2.49
C VAL A 224 -19.78 -12.09 -2.68
N LEU A 225 -20.37 -10.90 -2.47
CA LEU A 225 -19.65 -9.63 -2.54
C LEU A 225 -18.55 -9.54 -1.48
N ALA A 226 -18.82 -9.95 -0.24
CA ALA A 226 -17.83 -9.97 0.83
C ALA A 226 -16.65 -10.88 0.49
N LEU A 227 -16.90 -12.08 -0.02
CA LEU A 227 -15.85 -13.01 -0.46
C LEU A 227 -15.08 -12.49 -1.67
N ALA A 228 -15.76 -11.81 -2.61
CA ALA A 228 -15.12 -11.18 -3.77
C ALA A 228 -14.21 -10.02 -3.32
N VAL A 229 -14.68 -9.15 -2.44
CA VAL A 229 -13.90 -8.06 -1.86
C VAL A 229 -12.71 -8.61 -1.08
N ALA A 230 -12.93 -9.57 -0.18
CA ALA A 230 -11.87 -10.23 0.59
C ALA A 230 -10.77 -10.79 -0.32
N ARG A 231 -11.13 -11.57 -1.36
CA ARG A 231 -10.14 -12.10 -2.31
C ARG A 231 -9.48 -11.01 -3.15
N SER A 232 -10.19 -9.93 -3.46
CA SER A 232 -9.66 -8.83 -4.27
C SER A 232 -8.75 -7.89 -3.47
N VAL A 233 -8.91 -7.76 -2.16
CA VAL A 233 -8.16 -6.79 -1.35
C VAL A 233 -7.11 -7.48 -0.47
N ILE A 234 -7.49 -8.54 0.25
CA ILE A 234 -6.61 -9.18 1.24
C ILE A 234 -5.42 -9.85 0.55
N ARG A 235 -5.65 -10.64 -0.50
CA ARG A 235 -4.57 -11.38 -1.19
C ARG A 235 -3.47 -10.46 -1.75
N PRO A 236 -3.76 -9.38 -2.51
CA PRO A 236 -2.70 -8.48 -2.97
C PRO A 236 -1.96 -7.75 -1.85
N VAL A 237 -2.66 -7.42 -0.77
CA VAL A 237 -2.03 -6.80 0.40
C VAL A 237 -1.07 -7.79 1.05
N GLU A 238 -1.43 -9.08 1.15
CA GLU A 238 -0.52 -10.14 1.60
C GLU A 238 0.66 -10.36 0.65
N ASP A 239 0.46 -10.28 -0.67
CA ASP A 239 1.53 -10.37 -1.67
C ASP A 239 2.54 -9.21 -1.49
N ILE A 240 2.04 -7.98 -1.30
CA ILE A 240 2.85 -6.79 -1.05
C ILE A 240 3.61 -6.92 0.28
N ARG A 241 2.93 -7.36 1.35
CA ARG A 241 3.54 -7.62 2.66
C ARG A 241 4.66 -8.65 2.55
N THR A 242 4.42 -9.78 1.89
CA THR A 242 5.40 -10.85 1.73
C THR A 242 6.62 -10.37 0.95
N ALA A 243 6.43 -9.54 -0.09
CA ALA A 243 7.54 -8.93 -0.81
C ALA A 243 8.34 -7.95 0.08
N LEU A 244 7.66 -7.13 0.89
CA LEU A 244 8.31 -6.25 1.87
C LEU A 244 9.12 -7.02 2.91
N ASP A 245 8.58 -8.13 3.43
CA ASP A 245 9.28 -8.99 4.39
C ASP A 245 10.58 -9.57 3.78
N ARG A 246 10.56 -9.95 2.50
CA ARG A 246 11.76 -10.39 1.77
C ARG A 246 12.79 -9.27 1.59
N VAL A 247 12.33 -8.07 1.23
CA VAL A 247 13.20 -6.89 1.10
C VAL A 247 13.83 -6.53 2.44
N ALA A 248 13.07 -6.60 3.54
CA ALA A 248 13.57 -6.40 4.90
C ALA A 248 14.62 -7.45 5.30
N ALA A 249 14.48 -8.69 4.81
CA ALA A 249 15.49 -9.74 4.96
C ALA A 249 16.72 -9.58 4.05
N GLY A 250 16.79 -8.52 3.23
CA GLY A 250 17.92 -8.21 2.33
C GLY A 250 17.79 -8.78 0.91
N ASP A 251 16.69 -9.46 0.58
CA ASP A 251 16.44 -9.97 -0.77
C ASP A 251 15.88 -8.86 -1.68
N LEU A 252 16.79 -8.13 -2.33
CA LEU A 252 16.45 -7.07 -3.30
C LEU A 252 16.05 -7.61 -4.69
N ALA A 253 15.99 -8.93 -4.88
CA ALA A 253 15.41 -9.54 -6.07
C ALA A 253 13.90 -9.78 -5.94
N ALA A 254 13.33 -9.64 -4.74
CA ALA A 254 11.90 -9.76 -4.51
C ALA A 254 11.11 -8.74 -5.34
N ARG A 255 10.05 -9.20 -6.01
CA ARG A 255 9.14 -8.38 -6.82
C ARG A 255 7.70 -8.78 -6.57
N VAL A 256 6.81 -7.80 -6.54
CA VAL A 256 5.36 -8.01 -6.53
C VAL A 256 4.88 -8.18 -7.96
N VAL A 257 4.13 -9.25 -8.25
CA VAL A 257 3.52 -9.46 -9.57
C VAL A 257 2.29 -8.55 -9.71
N VAL A 258 2.46 -7.43 -10.42
CA VAL A 258 1.37 -6.48 -10.66
C VAL A 258 0.53 -6.94 -11.84
N ARG A 259 -0.69 -7.41 -11.58
CA ARG A 259 -1.66 -7.83 -12.62
C ARG A 259 -2.84 -6.87 -12.79
N ARG A 260 -2.81 -5.72 -12.11
CA ARG A 260 -3.97 -4.86 -11.89
C ARG A 260 -3.63 -3.40 -12.14
N ASP A 261 -4.61 -2.64 -12.62
CA ASP A 261 -4.51 -1.20 -12.83
C ASP A 261 -5.34 -0.39 -11.83
N ASP A 262 -5.49 -0.92 -10.61
CA ASP A 262 -6.09 -0.24 -9.47
C ASP A 262 -5.04 0.39 -8.54
N GLU A 263 -5.50 1.00 -7.44
CA GLU A 263 -4.64 1.65 -6.45
C GLU A 263 -3.65 0.66 -5.82
N LEU A 264 -4.03 -0.60 -5.63
CA LEU A 264 -3.14 -1.64 -5.11
C LEU A 264 -2.07 -2.02 -6.15
N GLY A 265 -2.43 -2.05 -7.44
CA GLY A 265 -1.47 -2.20 -8.54
C GLY A 265 -0.46 -1.04 -8.59
N ALA A 266 -0.92 0.19 -8.36
CA ALA A 266 -0.04 1.36 -8.27
C ALA A 266 0.96 1.25 -7.09
N VAL A 267 0.50 0.81 -5.92
CA VAL A 267 1.37 0.54 -4.76
C VAL A 267 2.40 -0.55 -5.09
N GLY A 268 1.99 -1.64 -5.73
CA GLY A 268 2.90 -2.71 -6.14
C GLY A 268 3.97 -2.24 -7.14
N ARG A 269 3.62 -1.38 -8.10
CA ARG A 269 4.58 -0.78 -9.05
C ARG A 269 5.55 0.16 -8.34
N ALA A 270 5.04 1.01 -7.44
CA ALA A 270 5.87 1.90 -6.65
C ALA A 270 6.88 1.12 -5.80
N LEU A 271 6.44 0.05 -5.11
CA LEU A 271 7.31 -0.83 -4.34
C LEU A 271 8.40 -1.45 -5.22
N ASN A 272 8.05 -2.03 -6.38
CA ASN A 272 9.03 -2.61 -7.30
C ASN A 272 10.09 -1.57 -7.75
N SER A 273 9.66 -0.32 -8.01
CA SER A 273 10.58 0.76 -8.35
C SER A 273 11.52 1.09 -7.19
N THR A 274 11.01 1.17 -5.95
CA THR A 274 11.83 1.42 -4.76
C THR A 274 12.86 0.32 -4.54
N VAL A 275 12.46 -0.96 -4.67
CA VAL A 275 13.37 -2.10 -4.52
C VAL A 275 14.45 -2.08 -5.61
N GLN A 276 14.09 -1.72 -6.85
CA GLN A 276 15.06 -1.56 -7.93
C GLN A 276 16.11 -0.49 -7.62
N SER A 277 15.68 0.69 -7.15
CA SER A 277 16.60 1.76 -6.77
C SER A 277 17.52 1.35 -5.61
N LEU A 278 17.02 0.63 -4.61
CA LEU A 278 17.85 0.07 -3.53
C LEU A 278 18.88 -0.92 -4.08
N ALA A 279 18.49 -1.79 -5.01
CA ALA A 279 19.40 -2.74 -5.66
C ALA A 279 20.50 -2.04 -6.47
N ASP A 280 20.16 -0.93 -7.14
CA ASP A 280 21.12 -0.09 -7.88
C ASP A 280 22.16 0.53 -6.93
N VAL A 281 21.70 1.08 -5.80
CA VAL A 281 22.59 1.64 -4.76
C VAL A 281 23.53 0.57 -4.19
N MET A 282 23.03 -0.63 -3.87
CA MET A 282 23.88 -1.72 -3.35
C MET A 282 24.90 -2.20 -4.39
N ARG A 283 24.54 -2.18 -5.68
CA ARG A 283 25.48 -2.46 -6.78
C ARG A 283 26.59 -1.42 -6.84
N LEU A 284 26.26 -0.14 -6.70
CA LEU A 284 27.24 0.94 -6.66
C LEU A 284 28.18 0.81 -5.45
N VAL A 285 27.64 0.55 -4.25
CA VAL A 285 28.43 0.35 -3.03
C VAL A 285 29.42 -0.80 -3.20
N ARG A 286 28.98 -1.94 -3.76
CA ARG A 286 29.85 -3.08 -4.04
C ARG A 286 30.97 -2.73 -5.03
N SER A 287 30.65 -1.99 -6.10
CA SER A 287 31.64 -1.53 -7.08
C SER A 287 32.68 -0.61 -6.43
N SER A 288 32.24 0.35 -5.61
CA SER A 288 33.14 1.26 -4.89
C SER A 288 34.02 0.52 -3.89
N ALA A 289 33.47 -0.47 -3.17
CA ALA A 289 34.24 -1.30 -2.25
C ALA A 289 35.31 -2.13 -2.99
N ALA A 290 35.00 -2.68 -4.16
CA ALA A 290 35.97 -3.39 -4.99
C ALA A 290 37.08 -2.46 -5.51
N GLY A 291 36.72 -1.25 -5.96
CA GLY A 291 37.69 -0.23 -6.36
C GLY A 291 38.59 0.22 -5.21
N LEU A 292 38.03 0.37 -4.00
CA LEU A 292 38.79 0.69 -2.80
C LEU A 292 39.77 -0.43 -2.45
N ALA A 293 39.33 -1.69 -2.47
CA ALA A 293 40.18 -2.84 -2.20
C ALA A 293 41.36 -2.94 -3.18
N ALA A 294 41.12 -2.69 -4.47
CA ALA A 294 42.17 -2.66 -5.49
C ALA A 294 43.19 -1.53 -5.24
N SER A 295 42.71 -0.32 -4.92
CA SER A 295 43.57 0.81 -4.57
C SER A 295 44.41 0.54 -3.30
N SER A 296 43.80 -0.07 -2.27
CA SER A 296 44.53 -0.48 -1.06
C SER A 296 45.62 -1.51 -1.35
N ALA A 297 45.36 -2.49 -2.24
CA ALA A 297 46.37 -3.47 -2.65
C ALA A 297 47.53 -2.82 -3.41
N ALA A 298 47.25 -1.89 -4.34
CA ALA A 298 48.28 -1.14 -5.06
C ALA A 298 49.12 -0.25 -4.12
N MET A 299 48.47 0.36 -3.11
CA MET A 299 49.16 1.15 -2.08
C MET A 299 50.08 0.27 -1.24
N ALA A 300 49.64 -0.92 -0.82
CA ALA A 300 50.47 -1.87 -0.10
C ALA A 300 51.70 -2.29 -0.92
N GLN A 301 51.52 -2.60 -2.21
CA GLN A 301 52.62 -2.93 -3.12
C GLN A 301 53.63 -1.77 -3.26
N THR A 302 53.13 -0.54 -3.36
CA THR A 302 53.97 0.68 -3.44
C THR A 302 54.76 0.89 -2.15
N ALA A 303 54.12 0.70 -0.99
CA ALA A 303 54.78 0.78 0.31
C ALA A 303 55.89 -0.27 0.45
N THR A 304 55.69 -1.50 -0.01
CA THR A 304 56.73 -2.53 -0.06
C THR A 304 57.89 -2.13 -0.96
N ALA A 305 57.61 -1.64 -2.18
CA ALA A 305 58.66 -1.18 -3.09
C ALA A 305 59.46 0.01 -2.52
N MET A 306 58.80 0.94 -1.84
CA MET A 306 59.46 2.03 -1.12
C MET A 306 60.37 1.52 -0.01
N SER A 307 59.93 0.53 0.77
CA SER A 307 60.76 -0.09 1.81
C SER A 307 62.03 -0.71 1.22
N THR A 308 61.90 -1.49 0.14
CA THR A 308 63.05 -2.09 -0.55
C THR A 308 64.00 -1.04 -1.13
N ASN A 309 63.46 0.03 -1.73
CA ASN A 309 64.29 1.13 -2.24
C ASN A 309 65.00 1.88 -1.12
N ALA A 310 64.36 2.07 0.04
CA ALA A 310 64.98 2.69 1.21
C ALA A 310 66.13 1.82 1.76
N GLU A 311 65.95 0.50 1.85
CA GLU A 311 67.02 -0.44 2.21
C GLU A 311 68.19 -0.38 1.23
N ALA A 312 67.90 -0.41 -0.08
CA ALA A 312 68.94 -0.30 -1.11
C ALA A 312 69.69 1.04 -1.05
N ALA A 313 68.99 2.15 -0.83
CA ALA A 313 69.58 3.47 -0.64
C ALA A 313 70.46 3.53 0.62
N ALA A 314 70.05 2.89 1.71
CA ALA A 314 70.87 2.79 2.92
C ALA A 314 72.17 2.01 2.67
N THR A 315 72.10 0.86 1.98
CA THR A 315 73.29 0.08 1.59
C THR A 315 74.19 0.86 0.62
N GLN A 316 73.62 1.65 -0.28
CA GLN A 316 74.40 2.51 -1.18
C GLN A 316 75.09 3.64 -0.41
N ALA A 317 74.41 4.26 0.55
CA ALA A 317 74.99 5.28 1.41
C ALA A 317 76.17 4.72 2.23
N ASP A 318 76.04 3.51 2.78
CA ASP A 318 77.11 2.82 3.52
C ASP A 318 78.37 2.57 2.65
N ARG A 319 78.16 2.16 1.39
CA ARG A 319 79.25 2.05 0.41
C ARG A 319 79.91 3.38 0.12
N ILE A 320 79.13 4.45 -0.05
CA ILE A 320 79.67 5.80 -0.25
C ILE A 320 80.50 6.25 0.96
N PHE A 321 80.04 6.00 2.20
CA PHE A 321 80.80 6.31 3.41
C PHE A 321 82.14 5.57 3.45
N THR A 322 82.14 4.29 3.08
CA THR A 322 83.37 3.48 3.02
C THR A 322 84.35 4.05 1.99
N SER A 323 83.90 4.30 0.76
CA SER A 323 84.74 4.88 -0.28
C SER A 323 85.22 6.30 0.06
N ALA A 324 84.39 7.12 0.71
CA ALA A 324 84.81 8.42 1.21
C ALA A 324 85.94 8.31 2.25
N GLY A 325 85.90 7.29 3.11
CA GLY A 325 87.00 6.96 4.03
C GLY A 325 88.29 6.59 3.31
N GLU A 326 88.20 5.75 2.26
CA GLU A 326 89.36 5.39 1.42
C GLU A 326 89.95 6.60 0.69
N VAL A 327 89.10 7.48 0.16
CA VAL A 327 89.53 8.72 -0.49
C VAL A 327 90.21 9.64 0.52
N ALA A 328 89.68 9.79 1.74
CA ALA A 328 90.30 10.60 2.78
C ALA A 328 91.71 10.08 3.13
N MET A 329 91.89 8.76 3.30
CA MET A 329 93.20 8.16 3.52
C MET A 329 94.16 8.39 2.34
N SER A 330 93.64 8.35 1.11
CA SER A 330 94.43 8.63 -0.09
C SER A 330 94.88 10.09 -0.14
N VAL A 331 94.00 11.03 0.23
CA VAL A 331 94.33 12.45 0.34
C VAL A 331 95.40 12.69 1.41
N ASP A 332 95.29 12.05 2.59
CA ASP A 332 96.32 12.12 3.64
C ASP A 332 97.68 11.60 3.14
N THR A 333 97.66 10.49 2.39
CA THR A 333 98.87 9.92 1.78
C THR A 333 99.50 10.87 0.76
N VAL A 334 98.69 11.48 -0.10
CA VAL A 334 99.14 12.48 -1.09
C VAL A 334 99.68 13.73 -0.41
N ALA A 335 99.04 14.19 0.68
CA ALA A 335 99.51 15.33 1.46
C ALA A 335 100.87 15.04 2.12
N ALA A 336 101.05 13.85 2.70
CA ALA A 336 102.33 13.40 3.22
C ALA A 336 103.42 13.37 2.13
N GLY A 337 103.12 12.77 0.97
CA GLY A 337 104.05 12.74 -0.16
C GLY A 337 104.38 14.12 -0.72
N SER A 338 103.41 15.05 -0.72
CA SER A 338 103.63 16.44 -1.12
C SER A 338 104.56 17.18 -0.13
N SER A 339 104.42 16.91 1.17
CA SER A 339 105.30 17.46 2.22
C SER A 339 106.74 16.93 2.09
N GLU A 340 106.91 15.63 1.83
CA GLU A 340 108.23 15.05 1.53
C GLU A 340 108.84 15.67 0.27
N MET A 341 108.03 15.86 -0.78
CA MET A 341 108.47 16.48 -2.02
C MET A 341 108.90 17.94 -1.83
N GLU A 342 108.19 18.70 -0.99
CA GLU A 342 108.60 20.05 -0.60
C GLU A 342 109.96 20.04 0.10
N GLY A 343 110.20 19.06 0.98
CA GLY A 343 111.50 18.81 1.60
C GLY A 343 112.61 18.56 0.57
N ALA A 344 112.37 17.65 -0.38
CA ALA A 344 113.31 17.34 -1.45
C ALA A 344 113.60 18.54 -2.36
N ILE A 345 112.59 19.36 -2.69
CA ILE A 345 112.77 20.58 -3.49
C ILE A 345 113.63 21.62 -2.75
N ARG A 346 113.45 21.78 -1.43
CA ARG A 346 114.31 22.66 -0.62
C ARG A 346 115.76 22.18 -0.62
N GLU A 347 115.97 20.87 -0.50
CA GLU A 347 117.31 20.27 -0.56
C GLU A 347 117.96 20.46 -1.94
N ILE A 348 117.23 20.18 -3.03
CA ILE A 348 117.69 20.41 -4.40
C ILE A 348 118.06 21.88 -4.61
N SER A 349 117.22 22.81 -4.14
CA SER A 349 117.47 24.25 -4.25
C SER A 349 118.74 24.66 -3.48
N SER A 350 118.95 24.09 -2.29
CA SER A 350 120.18 24.30 -1.51
C SER A 350 121.42 23.79 -2.27
N ASN A 351 121.36 22.55 -2.78
CA ASN A 351 122.43 21.94 -3.56
C ASN A 351 122.73 22.71 -4.84
N ALA A 352 121.70 23.19 -5.56
CA ALA A 352 121.86 24.01 -6.76
C ALA A 352 122.54 25.36 -6.45
N ASN A 353 122.18 26.02 -5.33
CA ASN A 353 122.85 27.25 -4.88
C ASN A 353 124.32 27.00 -4.51
N GLN A 354 124.61 25.86 -3.88
CA GLN A 354 125.98 25.46 -3.55
C GLN A 354 126.78 25.20 -4.84
N ALA A 355 126.21 24.47 -5.80
CA ALA A 355 126.82 24.23 -7.11
C ALA A 355 127.07 25.54 -7.87
N ALA A 356 126.12 26.48 -7.88
CA ALA A 356 126.31 27.80 -8.49
C ALA A 356 127.45 28.60 -7.83
N THR A 357 127.62 28.46 -6.51
CA THR A 357 128.73 29.08 -5.78
C THR A 357 130.08 28.47 -6.18
N VAL A 358 130.15 27.14 -6.30
CA VAL A 358 131.34 26.45 -6.81
C VAL A 358 131.66 26.87 -8.24
N ALA A 359 130.65 26.94 -9.12
CA ALA A 359 130.81 27.38 -10.50
C ALA A 359 131.34 28.82 -10.61
N ARG A 360 130.79 29.76 -9.81
CA ARG A 360 131.32 31.14 -9.73
C ARG A 360 132.80 31.17 -9.34
N ARG A 361 133.18 30.37 -8.34
CA ARG A 361 134.57 30.27 -7.88
C ARG A 361 135.49 29.67 -8.96
N ALA A 362 134.99 28.69 -9.72
CA ALA A 362 135.73 28.14 -10.86
C ALA A 362 135.95 29.18 -11.97
N VAL A 363 134.95 30.03 -12.27
CA VAL A 363 135.10 31.14 -13.23
C VAL A 363 136.12 32.16 -12.76
N GLU A 364 136.13 32.53 -11.47
CA GLU A 364 137.17 33.39 -10.88
C GLU A 364 138.57 32.83 -11.06
N VAL A 365 138.76 31.54 -10.76
CA VAL A 365 140.06 30.85 -10.91
C VAL A 365 140.48 30.80 -12.39
N ALA A 366 139.55 30.52 -13.30
CA ALA A 366 139.83 30.55 -14.74
C ALA A 366 140.21 31.96 -15.23
N GLY A 367 139.54 32.99 -14.71
CA GLY A 367 139.88 34.40 -14.96
C GLY A 367 141.30 34.75 -14.51
N ALA A 368 141.65 34.39 -13.26
CA ALA A 368 143.00 34.59 -12.73
C ALA A 368 144.07 33.86 -13.56
N THR A 369 143.77 32.62 -13.97
CA THR A 369 144.65 31.82 -14.83
C THR A 369 144.87 32.50 -16.19
N THR A 370 143.81 33.05 -16.79
CA THR A 370 143.90 33.80 -18.06
C THR A 370 144.81 35.02 -17.92
N THR A 371 144.72 35.76 -16.80
CA THR A 371 145.62 36.88 -16.51
C THR A 371 147.07 36.44 -16.37
N THR A 372 147.33 35.30 -15.71
CA THR A 372 148.68 34.74 -15.58
C THR A 372 149.25 34.31 -16.94
N VAL A 373 148.46 33.66 -17.80
CA VAL A 373 148.86 33.29 -19.16
C VAL A 373 149.15 34.53 -20.02
N ALA A 374 148.36 35.59 -19.88
CA ALA A 374 148.61 36.85 -20.57
C ALA A 374 149.96 37.48 -20.16
N LYS A 375 150.26 37.54 -18.86
CA LYS A 375 151.57 37.97 -18.34
C LYS A 375 152.72 37.10 -18.85
N LEU A 376 152.52 35.79 -18.96
CA LEU A 376 153.52 34.87 -19.51
C LEU A 376 153.78 35.15 -21.00
N GLY A 377 152.73 35.51 -21.76
CA GLY A 377 152.85 35.97 -23.15
C GLY A 377 153.65 37.26 -23.29
N GLU A 378 153.43 38.23 -22.39
CA GLU A 378 154.19 39.48 -22.32
C GLU A 378 155.67 39.23 -22.00
N SER A 379 155.98 38.43 -20.98
CA SER A 379 157.36 38.04 -20.66
C SER A 379 158.04 37.26 -21.79
N SER A 380 157.28 36.44 -22.54
CA SER A 380 157.83 35.71 -23.71
C SER A 380 158.18 36.67 -24.86
N ALA A 381 157.40 37.74 -25.05
CA ALA A 381 157.70 38.78 -26.02
C ALA A 381 158.93 39.63 -25.61
N GLU A 382 159.08 39.92 -24.31
CA GLU A 382 160.30 40.52 -23.77
C GLU A 382 161.53 39.64 -24.00
N ILE A 383 161.44 38.33 -23.75
CA ILE A 383 162.52 37.38 -24.04
C ILE A 383 162.89 37.40 -25.53
N ALA A 384 161.89 37.40 -26.43
CA ALA A 384 162.14 37.47 -27.88
C ALA A 384 162.89 38.76 -28.27
N GLN A 385 162.60 39.88 -27.62
CA GLN A 385 163.31 41.15 -27.82
C GLN A 385 164.75 41.07 -27.33
N VAL A 386 165.00 40.45 -26.17
CA VAL A 386 166.36 40.23 -25.64
C VAL A 386 167.18 39.33 -26.57
N VAL A 387 166.60 38.24 -27.10
CA VAL A 387 167.27 37.35 -28.09
C VAL A 387 167.66 38.12 -29.35
N LYS A 388 166.80 39.04 -29.81
CA LYS A 388 167.08 39.91 -30.97
C LYS A 388 168.30 40.82 -30.73
N VAL A 389 168.41 41.37 -29.53
CA VAL A 389 169.58 42.17 -29.11
C VAL A 389 170.84 41.31 -28.99
N ILE A 390 170.76 40.11 -28.43
CA ILE A 390 171.90 39.18 -28.34
C ILE A 390 172.41 38.82 -29.74
N THR A 391 171.50 38.61 -30.69
CA THR A 391 171.86 38.27 -32.08
C THR A 391 172.58 39.44 -32.76
N ALA A 392 172.12 40.67 -32.54
CA ALA A 392 172.78 41.88 -33.04
C ALA A 392 174.18 42.08 -32.41
N ILE A 393 174.34 41.80 -31.11
CA ILE A 393 175.65 41.85 -30.43
C ILE A 393 176.58 40.76 -30.97
N ALA A 394 176.08 39.55 -31.25
CA ALA A 394 176.87 38.47 -31.83
C ALA A 394 177.40 38.82 -33.24
N GLU A 395 176.58 39.45 -34.08
CA GLU A 395 177.00 39.98 -35.40
C GLU A 395 178.05 41.09 -35.27
N GLN A 396 177.87 42.01 -34.32
CA GLN A 396 178.83 43.09 -34.08
C GLN A 396 180.16 42.58 -33.52
N THR A 397 180.14 41.54 -32.69
CA THR A 397 181.34 40.89 -32.14
C THR A 397 182.09 40.13 -33.24
N ASN A 398 181.35 39.47 -34.15
CA ASN A 398 181.93 38.79 -35.32
C ASN A 398 182.64 39.79 -36.27
N LEU A 399 182.08 41.00 -36.45
CA LEU A 399 182.70 42.05 -37.27
C LEU A 399 183.92 42.69 -36.59
N LEU A 400 183.91 42.87 -35.27
CA LEU A 400 185.05 43.38 -34.51
C LEU A 400 186.25 42.43 -34.53
N ALA A 401 186.00 41.12 -34.42
CA ALA A 401 187.06 40.10 -34.45
C ALA A 401 187.77 40.06 -35.82
N LEU A 402 187.03 40.29 -36.92
CA LEU A 402 187.60 40.27 -38.26
C LEU A 402 188.53 41.47 -38.51
N ASN A 403 188.12 42.69 -38.12
CA ASN A 403 188.94 43.89 -38.30
C ASN A 403 190.24 43.83 -37.48
N ALA A 404 190.19 43.28 -36.26
CA ALA A 404 191.38 43.14 -35.42
C ALA A 404 192.39 42.08 -35.92
N THR A 405 192.02 41.24 -36.90
CA THR A 405 192.96 40.29 -37.52
C THR A 405 193.63 40.88 -38.78
N ILE A 406 193.09 41.97 -39.31
CA ILE A 406 193.58 42.63 -40.54
C ILE A 406 194.50 43.83 -40.23
N GLU A 407 194.44 44.38 -39.02
CA GLU A 407 195.23 45.53 -38.54
C GLU A 407 196.21 45.10 -37.44
#